data_AF-A0A8M1MFI4-F1
#
_entry.id   AF-A0A8M1MFI4-F1
#
_cell.length_a   1.000
_cell.length_b   1.000
_cell.length_c   1.000
_cell.angle_alpha   90.00
_cell.angle_beta   90.00
_cell.angle_gamma   90.00
#
_symmetry.space_group_name_H-M   'P 1'
#
loop_
_entity.id
_entity.type
_entity.pdbx_description
1 polymer ?
#
loop_
_entity_poly.entity_id
_entity_poly.type
_entity_poly.pdbx_seq_one_letter_code
_entity_poly.pdbx_strand_id
1 'polypeptide(L)'
;MQASPICIPTVSSDIDWDFCFHLSQQAKIPAYQRREELCSSSGSGESEEDTTAKEEKTTVCVSLPKEKLAQSQKKIAQLIKKKMNTQANKELIRCVILSRIIFGEEHWKCAQAAASLAYGYLTLRGLPAQAKKHAESAKNTLLTWKGSRTSNKEKKEILEALVMLYYTLGVAWLLQNRGREAYFNLQKAERNMKELKELFKGSVRKSQVSEKDLTIALGRASLAIHRLNLALAYFEKAIGDVIAAKGDKTLDLVSLYEEIAQIEQLRRNHDGAIQYLQQAYSICVSLFTEVSPQTAEASALLAKAHAMSGEAQHRDAVEIYFIKSINAYQATLGPTGYETLTTIEEFCKWLVQNGEKQCLMIQILLYGSEHSKSRDTRDLLNLLQRFEITLSLGLLRRKLKCQIAFCVLCSLLLLVKRKPPYKIANNKANLLITKILDHKIDLSTLIAMADQRQN
;
A
#
# COMPACT_ATOMS: atom_id res chain seq x y z
N MET A 1 19.76 -2.19 3.73
CA MET A 1 18.61 -2.89 3.14
C MET A 1 17.62 -1.82 2.71
N GLN A 2 17.44 -1.65 1.39
CA GLN A 2 16.47 -0.71 0.82
C GLN A 2 15.06 -1.27 1.01
N ALA A 3 14.14 -0.44 1.47
CA ALA A 3 12.72 -0.76 1.58
C ALA A 3 12.14 -1.05 0.18
N SER A 4 11.36 -2.12 0.07
CA SER A 4 10.58 -2.41 -1.13
C SER A 4 9.64 -1.24 -1.45
N PRO A 5 9.54 -0.79 -2.70
CA PRO A 5 8.63 0.28 -3.08
C PRO A 5 7.18 -0.20 -2.97
N ILE A 6 6.34 0.63 -2.36
CA ILE A 6 4.89 0.46 -2.33
C ILE A 6 4.40 0.53 -3.79
N CYS A 7 3.83 -0.56 -4.30
CA CYS A 7 3.19 -0.58 -5.63
C CYS A 7 1.95 0.31 -5.62
N ILE A 8 2.05 1.45 -6.31
CA ILE A 8 0.91 2.29 -6.69
C ILE A 8 0.34 1.71 -8.00
N PRO A 9 -0.97 1.42 -8.12
CA PRO A 9 -1.57 1.07 -9.40
C PRO A 9 -1.48 2.27 -10.35
N THR A 10 -0.50 2.28 -11.25
CA THR A 10 -0.38 3.27 -12.32
C THR A 10 -0.99 2.71 -13.60
N VAL A 11 -2.29 2.94 -13.83
CA VAL A 11 -2.85 3.03 -15.18
C VAL A 11 -4.01 4.03 -15.18
N SER A 12 -3.74 5.26 -15.61
CA SER A 12 -4.70 6.17 -16.26
C SER A 12 -3.86 7.33 -16.80
N SER A 13 -3.30 7.12 -17.98
CA SER A 13 -2.83 8.19 -18.84
C SER A 13 -4.07 8.92 -19.35
N ASP A 14 -4.46 10.01 -18.71
CA ASP A 14 -5.44 10.93 -19.29
C ASP A 14 -4.79 12.30 -19.45
N ILE A 15 -4.64 12.68 -20.71
CA ILE A 15 -4.04 13.91 -21.25
C ILE A 15 -4.98 15.13 -21.06
N ASP A 16 -6.01 14.99 -20.24
CA ASP A 16 -7.12 15.96 -20.09
C ASP A 16 -6.80 17.11 -19.10
N TRP A 17 -5.53 17.25 -18.67
CA TRP A 17 -5.10 18.11 -17.56
C TRP A 17 -4.70 19.54 -17.95
N ASP A 18 -4.37 19.80 -19.23
CA ASP A 18 -3.85 21.12 -19.63
C ASP A 18 -4.92 22.22 -19.69
N PHE A 19 -6.20 21.88 -19.82
CA PHE A 19 -7.25 22.90 -19.97
C PHE A 19 -7.56 23.70 -18.68
N CYS A 20 -7.28 23.16 -17.50
CA CYS A 20 -7.64 23.83 -16.24
C CYS A 20 -6.63 24.88 -15.76
N PHE A 21 -5.42 24.93 -16.34
CA PHE A 21 -4.35 25.83 -15.88
C PHE A 21 -4.05 27.00 -16.84
N HIS A 22 -4.58 27.00 -18.08
CA HIS A 22 -4.30 28.05 -19.06
C HIS A 22 -5.26 29.24 -19.04
N LEU A 23 -6.38 29.20 -18.30
CA LEU A 23 -7.29 30.35 -18.19
C LEU A 23 -6.78 31.46 -17.24
N SER A 24 -5.74 31.21 -16.43
CA SER A 24 -5.23 32.19 -15.45
C SER A 24 -4.15 33.13 -16.00
N GLN A 25 -3.63 32.89 -17.21
CA GLN A 25 -2.55 33.70 -17.78
C GLN A 25 -2.99 34.79 -18.78
N GLN A 26 -4.28 34.92 -19.09
CA GLN A 26 -4.79 35.89 -20.08
C GLN A 26 -5.74 36.98 -19.55
N ALA A 27 -5.75 37.25 -18.24
CA ALA A 27 -6.42 38.43 -17.69
C ALA A 27 -5.39 39.40 -17.08
N LYS A 28 -4.63 40.10 -17.93
CA LYS A 28 -3.96 41.34 -17.52
C LYS A 28 -5.04 42.43 -17.45
N ILE A 29 -5.38 42.81 -16.23
CA ILE A 29 -6.18 43.99 -15.91
C ILE A 29 -5.37 45.24 -16.32
N PRO A 30 -5.84 46.12 -17.23
CA PRO A 30 -5.26 47.44 -17.37
C PRO A 30 -5.76 48.36 -16.27
N ALA A 31 -4.83 49.17 -15.76
CA ALA A 31 -4.97 50.04 -14.62
C ALA A 31 -6.05 51.12 -14.77
N TYR A 32 -6.61 51.48 -13.62
CA TYR A 32 -7.48 52.60 -13.34
C TYR A 32 -6.91 53.93 -13.88
N GLN A 33 -7.63 54.60 -14.78
CA GLN A 33 -7.48 56.04 -15.03
C GLN A 33 -8.80 56.74 -14.77
N ARG A 34 -8.77 57.62 -13.77
CA ARG A 34 -9.78 58.61 -13.43
C ARG A 34 -9.83 59.67 -14.54
N ARG A 35 -11.04 59.96 -15.05
CA ARG A 35 -11.37 61.24 -15.68
C ARG A 35 -12.85 61.55 -15.42
N GLU A 36 -13.06 62.64 -14.68
CA GLU A 36 -14.32 63.39 -14.62
C GLU A 36 -14.62 64.00 -15.99
N GLU A 37 -15.90 64.08 -16.36
CA GLU A 37 -16.57 65.10 -17.23
C GLU A 37 -17.88 64.47 -17.74
N LEU A 38 -19.02 64.84 -17.15
CA LEU A 38 -19.93 65.95 -17.48
C LEU A 38 -21.13 65.49 -18.32
N CYS A 39 -22.32 65.82 -17.80
CA CYS A 39 -23.62 65.64 -18.44
C CYS A 39 -23.68 66.28 -19.83
N SER A 40 -24.42 65.63 -20.73
CA SER A 40 -25.06 66.31 -21.86
C SER A 40 -26.53 65.88 -21.95
N SER A 41 -27.35 66.92 -22.09
CA SER A 41 -28.79 67.02 -21.99
C SER A 41 -29.56 66.57 -23.25
N SER A 42 -30.86 66.33 -23.05
CA SER A 42 -32.00 66.33 -23.99
C SER A 42 -32.24 65.02 -24.78
N GLY A 43 -33.47 64.49 -24.87
CA GLY A 43 -34.74 64.90 -24.29
C GLY A 43 -35.91 64.04 -24.79
N SER A 44 -37.05 64.20 -24.11
CA SER A 44 -38.43 63.93 -24.52
C SER A 44 -38.97 62.49 -24.51
N GLY A 45 -40.07 62.33 -23.76
CA GLY A 45 -40.98 61.19 -23.84
C GLY A 45 -41.64 60.87 -22.50
N GLU A 46 -42.63 61.68 -22.10
CA GLU A 46 -43.49 61.44 -20.94
C GLU A 46 -44.32 60.15 -21.11
N SER A 47 -44.40 59.34 -20.06
CA SER A 47 -45.63 58.64 -19.66
C SER A 47 -45.48 58.15 -18.23
N GLU A 48 -46.17 58.81 -17.30
CA GLU A 48 -46.50 58.24 -16.01
C GLU A 48 -47.51 57.11 -16.21
N GLU A 49 -47.21 55.92 -15.70
CA GLU A 49 -48.26 55.04 -15.22
C GLU A 49 -47.76 54.28 -13.98
N ASP A 50 -48.44 54.62 -12.89
CA ASP A 50 -48.24 54.15 -11.54
C ASP A 50 -48.60 52.65 -11.46
N THR A 51 -47.61 51.78 -11.28
CA THR A 51 -47.85 50.44 -10.78
C THR A 51 -46.89 50.12 -9.64
N THR A 52 -47.47 50.05 -8.46
CA THR A 52 -46.91 49.56 -7.20
C THR A 52 -46.37 48.13 -7.35
N ALA A 53 -45.13 47.99 -7.82
CA ALA A 53 -44.39 46.75 -7.75
C ALA A 53 -43.54 46.75 -6.47
N LYS A 54 -44.00 45.96 -5.50
CA LYS A 54 -43.30 45.63 -4.25
C LYS A 54 -41.82 45.35 -4.53
N GLU A 55 -40.95 46.03 -3.80
CA GLU A 55 -39.55 45.67 -3.64
C GLU A 55 -39.45 44.25 -3.04
N GLU A 56 -39.44 43.21 -3.88
CA GLU A 56 -38.92 41.89 -3.50
C GLU A 56 -37.39 41.91 -3.62
N LYS A 57 -36.77 42.65 -2.69
CA LYS A 57 -35.33 42.65 -2.48
C LYS A 57 -34.90 41.32 -1.84
N THR A 58 -34.10 40.56 -2.58
CA THR A 58 -33.00 39.71 -2.07
C THR A 58 -33.32 38.46 -1.22
N THR A 59 -34.06 37.49 -1.77
CA THR A 59 -34.11 36.13 -1.16
C THR A 59 -33.77 35.00 -2.14
N VAL A 60 -33.86 35.23 -3.46
CA VAL A 60 -33.74 34.16 -4.48
C VAL A 60 -32.28 33.84 -4.88
N CYS A 61 -31.33 34.75 -4.69
CA CYS A 61 -29.96 34.56 -5.19
C CYS A 61 -29.11 33.60 -4.33
N VAL A 62 -29.39 33.49 -3.01
CA VAL A 62 -28.58 32.68 -2.07
C VAL A 62 -29.11 31.25 -1.91
N SER A 63 -30.38 31.00 -2.23
CA SER A 63 -30.96 29.64 -2.20
C SER A 63 -30.32 28.74 -3.27
N LEU A 64 -30.09 29.27 -4.47
CA LEU A 64 -29.57 28.49 -5.60
C LEU A 64 -28.15 27.91 -5.35
N PRO A 65 -27.14 28.66 -4.83
CA PRO A 65 -25.85 28.07 -4.46
C PRO A 65 -25.94 27.01 -3.35
N LYS A 66 -26.79 27.23 -2.34
CA LYS A 66 -26.98 26.29 -1.22
C LYS A 66 -27.59 24.97 -1.70
N GLU A 67 -28.58 25.03 -2.59
CA GLU A 67 -29.18 23.85 -3.21
C GLU A 67 -28.17 23.09 -4.08
N LYS A 68 -27.39 23.80 -4.90
CA LYS A 68 -26.31 23.19 -5.70
C LYS A 68 -25.24 22.53 -4.83
N LEU A 69 -24.92 23.10 -3.66
CA LEU A 69 -23.99 22.50 -2.71
C LEU A 69 -24.55 21.18 -2.16
N ALA A 70 -25.80 21.18 -1.72
CA ALA A 70 -26.46 19.97 -1.22
C ALA A 70 -26.56 18.88 -2.30
N GLN A 71 -26.88 19.26 -3.54
CA GLN A 71 -26.90 18.35 -4.69
C GLN A 71 -25.51 17.74 -4.97
N SER A 72 -24.47 18.57 -4.95
CA SER A 72 -23.08 18.13 -5.16
C SER A 72 -22.64 17.13 -4.06
N GLN A 73 -22.96 17.43 -2.79
CA GLN A 73 -22.71 16.53 -1.66
C GLN A 73 -23.41 15.17 -1.81
N LYS A 74 -24.67 15.16 -2.25
CA LYS A 74 -25.42 13.91 -2.52
C LYS A 74 -24.81 13.12 -3.68
N LYS A 75 -24.39 13.83 -4.74
CA LYS A 75 -23.80 13.22 -5.94
C LYS A 75 -22.46 12.55 -5.64
N ILE A 76 -21.63 13.10 -4.74
CA ILE A 76 -20.37 12.49 -4.32
C ILE A 76 -20.59 11.07 -3.79
N ALA A 77 -21.56 10.87 -2.89
CA ALA A 77 -21.86 9.56 -2.33
C ALA A 77 -22.27 8.53 -3.41
N GLN A 78 -23.05 8.97 -4.40
CA GLN A 78 -23.45 8.14 -5.53
C GLN A 78 -22.27 7.77 -6.44
N LEU A 79 -21.38 8.73 -6.73
CA LEU A 79 -20.21 8.52 -7.58
C LEU A 79 -19.19 7.58 -6.91
N ILE A 80 -18.98 7.72 -5.59
CA ILE A 80 -18.14 6.81 -4.81
C ILE A 80 -18.72 5.38 -4.87
N LYS A 81 -20.04 5.22 -4.71
CA LYS A 81 -20.70 3.91 -4.84
C LYS A 81 -20.52 3.30 -6.23
N LYS A 82 -20.49 4.11 -7.28
CA LYS A 82 -20.22 3.70 -8.67
C LYS A 82 -18.72 3.55 -9.00
N LYS A 83 -17.82 3.73 -8.03
CA LYS A 83 -16.35 3.73 -8.20
C LYS A 83 -15.83 4.78 -9.20
N MET A 84 -16.58 5.84 -9.44
CA MET A 84 -16.21 6.93 -10.37
C MET A 84 -15.36 7.98 -9.65
N ASN A 85 -14.18 7.57 -9.17
CA ASN A 85 -13.34 8.35 -8.25
C ASN A 85 -12.97 9.73 -8.78
N THR A 86 -12.62 9.84 -10.07
CA THR A 86 -12.27 11.12 -10.70
C THR A 86 -13.44 12.10 -10.71
N GLN A 87 -14.65 11.62 -11.02
CA GLN A 87 -15.85 12.46 -11.03
C GLN A 87 -16.25 12.85 -9.60
N ALA A 88 -16.16 11.93 -8.64
CA ALA A 88 -16.40 12.24 -7.23
C ALA A 88 -15.46 13.35 -6.74
N ASN A 89 -14.19 13.30 -7.12
CA ASN A 89 -13.23 14.35 -6.77
C ASN A 89 -13.53 15.69 -7.45
N LYS A 90 -14.00 15.69 -8.72
CA LYS A 90 -14.49 16.91 -9.39
C LYS A 90 -15.67 17.53 -8.63
N GLU A 91 -16.58 16.73 -8.09
CA GLU A 91 -17.68 17.22 -7.26
C GLU A 91 -17.22 17.72 -5.87
N LEU A 92 -16.16 17.15 -5.29
CA LEU A 92 -15.53 17.70 -4.08
C LEU A 92 -14.95 19.10 -4.32
N ILE A 93 -14.31 19.32 -5.48
CA ILE A 93 -13.82 20.65 -5.88
C ILE A 93 -15.01 21.63 -5.99
N ARG A 94 -16.12 21.21 -6.61
CA ARG A 94 -17.34 22.02 -6.67
C ARG A 94 -17.87 22.38 -5.28
N CYS A 95 -17.86 21.45 -4.32
CA CYS A 95 -18.26 21.71 -2.94
C CYS A 95 -17.38 22.77 -2.25
N VAL A 96 -16.07 22.81 -2.54
CA VAL A 96 -15.18 23.86 -2.02
C VAL A 96 -15.53 25.21 -2.61
N ILE A 97 -15.71 25.30 -3.93
CA ILE A 97 -16.06 26.54 -4.63
C ILE A 97 -17.40 27.09 -4.13
N LEU A 98 -18.42 26.24 -4.07
CA LEU A 98 -19.75 26.63 -3.60
C LEU A 98 -19.73 27.04 -2.13
N SER A 99 -19.02 26.31 -1.26
CA SER A 99 -18.86 26.70 0.14
C SER A 99 -18.19 28.06 0.29
N ARG A 100 -17.19 28.37 -0.54
CA ARG A 100 -16.53 29.67 -0.56
C ARG A 100 -17.49 30.79 -0.97
N ILE A 101 -18.31 30.57 -2.00
CA ILE A 101 -19.32 31.55 -2.45
C ILE A 101 -20.38 31.79 -1.38
N ILE A 102 -20.83 30.74 -0.68
CA ILE A 102 -21.95 30.84 0.27
C ILE A 102 -21.49 31.44 1.62
N PHE A 103 -20.31 31.05 2.10
CA PHE A 103 -19.89 31.33 3.49
C PHE A 103 -18.67 32.26 3.59
N GLY A 104 -17.94 32.49 2.50
CA GLY A 104 -16.65 33.18 2.52
C GLY A 104 -15.47 32.27 2.85
N GLU A 105 -14.25 32.75 2.57
CA GLU A 105 -13.01 31.98 2.72
C GLU A 105 -12.66 31.67 4.18
N GLU A 106 -12.94 32.59 5.10
CA GLU A 106 -12.59 32.48 6.51
C GLU A 106 -13.58 31.65 7.33
N HIS A 107 -14.69 31.20 6.74
CA HIS A 107 -15.71 30.45 7.46
C HIS A 107 -15.35 28.96 7.57
N TRP A 108 -15.64 28.34 8.73
CA TRP A 108 -15.29 26.94 9.00
C TRP A 108 -15.88 25.95 8.00
N LYS A 109 -17.06 26.21 7.43
CA LYS A 109 -17.65 25.38 6.35
C LYS A 109 -16.81 25.34 5.08
N CYS A 110 -16.17 26.45 4.70
CA CYS A 110 -15.23 26.47 3.58
C CYS A 110 -14.01 25.59 3.91
N ALA A 111 -13.49 25.70 5.12
CA ALA A 111 -12.38 24.87 5.59
C ALA A 111 -12.75 23.38 5.71
N GLN A 112 -13.97 23.05 6.15
CA GLN A 112 -14.51 21.69 6.18
C GLN A 112 -14.61 21.09 4.77
N ALA A 113 -15.06 21.87 3.78
CA ALA A 113 -15.07 21.44 2.39
C ALA A 113 -13.65 21.18 1.86
N ALA A 114 -12.69 22.03 2.20
CA ALA A 114 -11.28 21.85 1.84
C ALA A 114 -10.65 20.61 2.52
N ALA A 115 -10.99 20.33 3.79
CA ALA A 115 -10.59 19.10 4.47
C ALA A 115 -11.22 17.85 3.81
N SER A 116 -12.47 17.94 3.38
CA SER A 116 -13.16 16.88 2.63
C SER A 116 -12.52 16.63 1.26
N LEU A 117 -12.12 17.69 0.56
CA LEU A 117 -11.38 17.60 -0.69
C LEU A 117 -9.99 16.97 -0.48
N ALA A 118 -9.29 17.36 0.58
CA ALA A 118 -8.01 16.77 0.95
C ALA A 118 -8.14 15.26 1.19
N TYR A 119 -9.15 14.86 1.97
CA TYR A 119 -9.47 13.45 2.20
C TYR A 119 -9.83 12.70 0.91
N GLY A 120 -10.55 13.35 -0.01
CA GLY A 120 -10.84 12.82 -1.34
C GLY A 120 -9.59 12.59 -2.20
N TYR A 121 -8.65 13.55 -2.23
CA TYR A 121 -7.37 13.36 -2.93
C TYR A 121 -6.56 12.21 -2.35
N LEU A 122 -6.61 12.01 -1.04
CA LEU A 122 -5.94 10.89 -0.38
C LEU A 122 -6.61 9.56 -0.74
N THR A 123 -7.92 9.44 -0.53
CA THR A 123 -8.64 8.14 -0.59
C THR A 123 -9.13 7.75 -1.97
N LEU A 124 -9.50 8.71 -2.82
CA LEU A 124 -10.04 8.44 -4.16
C LEU A 124 -8.96 8.50 -5.24
N ARG A 125 -7.91 9.29 -5.04
CA ARG A 125 -6.87 9.55 -6.05
C ARG A 125 -5.48 9.02 -5.68
N GLY A 126 -5.21 8.71 -4.40
CA GLY A 126 -3.88 8.28 -3.97
C GLY A 126 -2.81 9.36 -4.13
N LEU A 127 -3.18 10.64 -3.99
CA LEU A 127 -2.32 11.79 -4.25
C LEU A 127 -1.95 12.53 -2.93
N PRO A 128 -0.95 12.04 -2.16
CA PRO A 128 -0.66 12.53 -0.82
C PRO A 128 -0.16 13.98 -0.78
N ALA A 129 0.59 14.44 -1.80
CA ALA A 129 1.09 15.81 -1.86
C ALA A 129 -0.05 16.83 -2.01
N GLN A 130 -1.00 16.54 -2.91
CA GLN A 130 -2.20 17.36 -3.14
C GLN A 130 -3.11 17.33 -1.90
N ALA A 131 -3.33 16.15 -1.32
CA ALA A 131 -4.10 16.01 -0.07
C ALA A 131 -3.51 16.88 1.04
N LYS A 132 -2.19 16.85 1.22
CA LYS A 132 -1.50 17.68 2.22
C LYS A 132 -1.74 19.17 1.99
N LYS A 133 -1.57 19.66 0.76
CA LYS A 133 -1.76 21.08 0.41
C LYS A 133 -3.17 21.57 0.75
N HIS A 134 -4.19 20.79 0.41
CA HIS A 134 -5.58 21.13 0.73
C HIS A 134 -5.86 21.07 2.24
N ALA A 135 -5.34 20.06 2.94
CA ALA A 135 -5.50 19.95 4.39
C ALA A 135 -4.81 21.10 5.14
N GLU A 136 -3.61 21.51 4.70
CA GLU A 136 -2.87 22.65 5.28
C GLU A 136 -3.65 23.96 5.09
N SER A 137 -4.28 24.17 3.92
CA SER A 137 -5.08 25.36 3.66
C SER A 137 -6.30 25.52 4.58
N ALA A 138 -6.85 24.41 5.08
CA ALA A 138 -8.03 24.41 5.96
C ALA A 138 -7.67 24.53 7.46
N LYS A 139 -6.42 24.29 7.81
CA LYS A 139 -5.98 24.02 9.20
C LYS A 139 -6.18 25.21 10.13
N ASN A 140 -5.68 26.38 9.75
CA ASN A 140 -5.71 27.55 10.61
C ASN A 140 -7.16 27.99 10.87
N THR A 141 -7.98 28.03 9.83
CA THR A 141 -9.41 28.36 9.94
C THR A 141 -10.11 27.42 10.91
N LEU A 142 -9.99 26.10 10.76
CA LEU A 142 -10.65 25.15 11.67
C LEU A 142 -10.17 25.28 13.13
N LEU A 143 -8.89 25.61 13.35
CA LEU A 143 -8.36 25.82 14.70
C LEU A 143 -8.89 27.12 15.34
N THR A 144 -8.97 28.21 14.58
CA THR A 144 -9.55 29.47 15.05
C THR A 144 -11.02 29.26 15.45
N TRP A 145 -11.79 28.58 14.59
CA TRP A 145 -13.20 28.33 14.87
C TRP A 145 -13.44 27.33 16.01
N LYS A 146 -12.53 26.37 16.24
CA LYS A 146 -12.61 25.48 17.40
C LYS A 146 -12.61 26.25 18.74
N GLY A 147 -11.87 27.36 18.82
CA GLY A 147 -11.79 28.20 20.02
C GLY A 147 -12.91 29.24 20.15
N SER A 148 -13.76 29.39 19.14
CA SER A 148 -14.83 30.40 19.11
C SER A 148 -16.11 29.92 19.81
N ARG A 149 -16.98 30.86 20.22
CA ARG A 149 -18.30 30.54 20.82
C ARG A 149 -19.28 30.10 19.72
N THR A 150 -19.15 28.86 19.25
CA THR A 150 -20.08 28.23 18.30
C THR A 150 -21.16 27.43 19.00
N SER A 151 -22.28 27.15 18.32
CA SER A 151 -23.29 26.23 18.82
C SER A 151 -22.72 24.80 19.01
N ASN A 152 -23.35 23.99 19.86
CA ASN A 152 -22.94 22.59 20.05
C ASN A 152 -22.95 21.79 18.74
N LYS A 153 -23.91 22.07 17.85
CA LYS A 153 -23.98 21.43 16.53
C LYS A 153 -22.77 21.77 15.65
N GLU A 154 -22.42 23.04 15.59
CA GLU A 154 -21.26 23.50 14.81
C GLU A 154 -19.96 22.99 15.40
N LYS A 155 -19.83 22.99 16.73
CA LYS A 155 -18.68 22.42 17.43
C LYS A 155 -18.47 20.94 17.05
N LYS A 156 -19.55 20.16 16.96
CA LYS A 156 -19.51 18.78 16.47
C LYS A 156 -18.93 18.69 15.06
N GLU A 157 -19.47 19.47 14.12
CA GLU A 157 -19.05 19.46 12.71
C GLU A 157 -17.60 19.94 12.53
N ILE A 158 -17.15 20.92 13.32
CA ILE A 158 -15.76 21.40 13.35
C ILE A 158 -14.82 20.31 13.87
N LEU A 159 -15.21 19.59 14.94
CA LEU A 159 -14.43 18.46 15.46
C LEU A 159 -14.33 17.32 14.44
N GLU A 160 -15.43 16.97 13.76
CA GLU A 160 -15.44 15.99 12.67
C GLU A 160 -14.50 16.40 11.53
N ALA A 161 -14.51 17.68 11.14
CA ALA A 161 -13.61 18.24 10.13
C ALA A 161 -12.14 18.19 10.58
N LEU A 162 -11.86 18.47 11.85
CA LEU A 162 -10.50 18.41 12.41
C LEU A 162 -9.96 16.97 12.49
N VAL A 163 -10.79 16.00 12.85
CA VAL A 163 -10.44 14.57 12.80
C VAL A 163 -10.02 14.20 11.38
N MET A 164 -10.85 14.56 10.39
CA MET A 164 -10.59 14.29 8.97
C MET A 164 -9.31 14.97 8.47
N LEU A 165 -9.12 16.25 8.82
CA LEU A 165 -7.94 17.03 8.46
C LEU A 165 -6.66 16.41 9.00
N TYR A 166 -6.62 16.12 10.31
CA TYR A 166 -5.43 15.57 10.95
C TYR A 166 -5.15 14.12 10.54
N TYR A 167 -6.20 13.31 10.32
CA TYR A 167 -6.06 11.99 9.73
C TYR A 167 -5.44 12.08 8.34
N THR A 168 -5.95 12.97 7.49
CA THR A 168 -5.45 13.16 6.11
C THR A 168 -3.99 13.59 6.11
N LEU A 169 -3.61 14.57 6.93
CA LEU A 169 -2.22 14.98 7.08
C LEU A 169 -1.34 13.82 7.57
N GLY A 170 -1.80 13.10 8.59
CA GLY A 170 -1.10 11.96 9.18
C GLY A 170 -0.78 10.88 8.15
N VAL A 171 -1.78 10.41 7.42
CA VAL A 171 -1.61 9.39 6.38
C VAL A 171 -0.80 9.93 5.20
N ALA A 172 -1.00 11.18 4.78
CA ALA A 172 -0.20 11.77 3.71
C ALA A 172 1.30 11.85 4.06
N TRP A 173 1.66 12.16 5.31
CA TRP A 173 3.04 12.13 5.79
C TRP A 173 3.59 10.70 5.87
N LEU A 174 2.76 9.74 6.29
CA LEU A 174 3.13 8.32 6.35
C LEU A 174 3.50 7.79 4.97
N LEU A 175 2.68 8.07 3.95
CA LEU A 175 2.93 7.71 2.55
C LEU A 175 4.17 8.38 1.95
N GLN A 176 4.66 9.46 2.57
CA GLN A 176 5.90 10.16 2.19
C GLN A 176 7.10 9.73 3.05
N ASN A 177 6.99 8.62 3.81
CA ASN A 177 8.04 8.10 4.70
C ASN A 177 8.47 9.09 5.80
N ARG A 178 7.55 9.96 6.25
CA ARG A 178 7.79 10.94 7.33
C ARG A 178 7.04 10.50 8.59
N GLY A 179 7.52 9.42 9.20
CA GLY A 179 6.85 8.74 10.32
C GLY A 179 6.60 9.62 11.55
N ARG A 180 7.54 10.52 11.89
CA ARG A 180 7.40 11.41 13.05
C ARG A 180 6.27 12.41 12.86
N GLU A 181 6.24 13.07 11.70
CA GLU A 181 5.18 14.01 11.33
C GLU A 181 3.83 13.31 11.20
N ALA A 182 3.81 12.09 10.64
CA ALA A 182 2.62 11.26 10.55
C ALA A 182 2.02 10.99 11.93
N TYR A 183 2.82 10.44 12.86
CA TYR A 183 2.39 10.10 14.20
C TYR A 183 1.84 11.32 14.96
N PHE A 184 2.52 12.47 14.89
CA PHE A 184 2.07 13.67 15.58
C PHE A 184 0.72 14.19 15.07
N ASN A 185 0.47 14.15 13.76
CA ASN A 185 -0.82 14.55 13.21
C ASN A 185 -1.92 13.53 13.56
N LEU A 186 -1.64 12.23 13.49
CA LEU A 186 -2.60 11.20 13.87
C LEU A 186 -2.98 11.27 15.36
N GLN A 187 -2.02 11.59 16.24
CA GLN A 187 -2.31 11.81 17.65
C GLN A 187 -3.27 13.00 17.87
N LYS A 188 -3.16 14.05 17.04
CA LYS A 188 -4.14 15.16 17.06
C LYS A 188 -5.51 14.72 16.57
N ALA A 189 -5.57 13.88 15.54
CA ALA A 189 -6.84 13.29 15.10
C ALA A 189 -7.48 12.46 16.23
N GLU A 190 -6.69 11.66 16.94
CA GLU A 190 -7.15 10.84 18.07
C GLU A 190 -7.72 11.70 19.21
N ARG A 191 -7.03 12.78 19.59
CA ARG A 191 -7.53 13.72 20.61
C ARG A 191 -8.85 14.36 20.22
N ASN A 192 -8.98 14.84 18.98
CA ASN A 192 -10.24 15.42 18.50
C ASN A 192 -11.35 14.38 18.42
N MET A 193 -11.04 13.12 18.08
CA MET A 193 -12.02 12.03 18.04
C MET A 193 -12.48 11.65 19.46
N LYS A 194 -11.59 11.64 20.45
CA LYS A 194 -11.93 11.45 21.87
C LYS A 194 -12.84 12.56 22.38
N GLU A 195 -12.49 13.82 22.14
CA GLU A 195 -13.33 14.98 22.49
C GLU A 195 -14.71 14.92 21.82
N LEU A 196 -14.77 14.56 20.53
CA LEU A 196 -16.03 14.37 19.80
C LEU A 196 -16.92 13.30 20.47
N LYS A 197 -16.34 12.20 20.93
CA LYS A 197 -17.09 11.12 21.60
C LYS A 197 -17.59 11.54 22.98
N GLU A 198 -16.76 12.21 23.76
CA GLU A 198 -17.11 12.63 25.11
C GLU A 198 -18.26 13.63 25.12
N LEU A 199 -18.24 14.59 24.19
CA LEU A 199 -19.25 15.65 24.10
C LEU A 199 -20.56 15.18 23.45
N PHE A 200 -20.54 14.17 22.57
CA PHE A 200 -21.69 13.82 21.73
C PHE A 200 -22.11 12.35 21.79
N LYS A 201 -21.93 11.70 22.95
CA LYS A 201 -22.30 10.29 23.22
C LYS A 201 -23.71 9.96 22.66
N GLY A 202 -23.82 8.88 21.88
CA GLY A 202 -25.09 8.37 21.35
C GLY A 202 -25.56 8.95 20.00
N SER A 203 -24.96 10.05 19.51
CA SER A 203 -25.34 10.65 18.21
C SER A 203 -24.48 10.11 17.05
N VAL A 204 -24.63 8.83 16.72
CA VAL A 204 -23.81 8.17 15.70
C VAL A 204 -24.27 8.56 14.28
N ARG A 205 -23.81 9.74 13.82
CA ARG A 205 -23.60 9.93 12.39
C ARG A 205 -22.30 9.20 12.03
N LYS A 206 -22.33 8.35 11.01
CA LYS A 206 -21.11 7.68 10.52
C LYS A 206 -20.10 8.74 10.05
N SER A 207 -19.08 8.98 10.88
CA SER A 207 -17.93 9.82 10.53
C SER A 207 -17.23 9.24 9.30
N GLN A 208 -16.67 10.09 8.44
CA GLN A 208 -15.92 9.63 7.27
C GLN A 208 -14.67 8.84 7.66
N VAL A 209 -13.99 9.26 8.73
CA VAL A 209 -12.86 8.55 9.33
C VAL A 209 -13.39 7.70 10.47
N SER A 210 -13.23 6.39 10.36
CA SER A 210 -13.59 5.46 11.44
C SER A 210 -12.49 5.42 12.50
N GLU A 211 -12.86 5.08 13.74
CA GLU A 211 -11.88 4.88 14.82
C GLU A 211 -10.92 3.74 14.50
N LYS A 212 -11.42 2.67 13.88
CA LYS A 212 -10.60 1.56 13.40
C LYS A 212 -9.51 2.06 12.46
N ASP A 213 -9.88 2.81 11.42
CA ASP A 213 -8.92 3.29 10.41
C ASP A 213 -7.88 4.25 11.01
N LEU A 214 -8.30 5.07 11.98
CA LEU A 214 -7.39 5.94 12.73
C LEU A 214 -6.42 5.13 13.61
N THR A 215 -6.91 4.09 14.28
CA THR A 215 -6.11 3.20 15.13
C THR A 215 -5.06 2.45 14.30
N ILE A 216 -5.45 1.92 13.13
CA ILE A 216 -4.53 1.27 12.18
C ILE A 216 -3.47 2.27 11.69
N ALA A 217 -3.87 3.49 11.32
CA ALA A 217 -2.93 4.52 10.90
C ALA A 217 -1.92 4.88 12.01
N LEU A 218 -2.36 4.95 13.27
CA LEU A 218 -1.49 5.15 14.43
C LEU A 218 -0.52 3.99 14.64
N GLY A 219 -0.96 2.74 14.45
CA GLY A 219 -0.11 1.55 14.47
C GLY A 219 1.00 1.65 13.43
N ARG A 220 0.65 1.92 12.17
CA ARG A 220 1.60 2.08 11.07
C ARG A 220 2.58 3.24 11.29
N ALA A 221 2.09 4.38 11.79
CA ALA A 221 2.96 5.51 12.10
C ALA A 221 3.90 5.21 13.27
N SER A 222 3.45 4.44 14.27
CA SER A 222 4.27 3.98 15.40
C SER A 222 5.36 3.00 14.94
N LEU A 223 5.02 2.09 14.03
CA LEU A 223 5.98 1.19 13.38
C LEU A 223 7.02 1.98 12.59
N ALA A 224 6.61 2.98 11.82
CA ALA A 224 7.51 3.83 11.03
C ALA A 224 8.50 4.67 11.89
N ILE A 225 8.19 4.90 13.17
CA ILE A 225 9.11 5.54 14.14
C ILE A 225 9.79 4.53 15.07
N HIS A 226 9.75 3.23 14.74
CA HIS A 226 10.33 2.12 15.51
C HIS A 226 9.85 2.01 16.97
N ARG A 227 8.62 2.47 17.27
CA ARG A 227 7.99 2.24 18.59
C ARG A 227 7.19 0.93 18.56
N LEU A 228 7.89 -0.19 18.56
CA LEU A 228 7.33 -1.53 18.31
C LEU A 228 6.20 -1.90 19.28
N ASN A 229 6.40 -1.76 20.60
CA ASN A 229 5.37 -2.10 21.59
C ASN A 229 4.11 -1.22 21.45
N LEU A 230 4.28 0.05 21.09
CA LEU A 230 3.17 0.97 20.87
C LEU A 230 2.41 0.62 19.58
N ALA A 231 3.13 0.28 18.51
CA ALA A 231 2.53 -0.17 17.27
C ALA A 231 1.66 -1.42 17.50
N LEU A 232 2.23 -2.40 18.21
CA LEU A 232 1.54 -3.64 18.57
C LEU A 232 0.24 -3.37 19.34
N ALA A 233 0.27 -2.53 20.39
CA ALA A 233 -0.93 -2.18 21.14
C ALA A 233 -2.03 -1.54 20.27
N TYR A 234 -1.65 -0.73 19.28
CA TYR A 234 -2.61 -0.16 18.33
C TYR A 234 -3.21 -1.23 17.40
N PHE A 235 -2.40 -2.16 16.88
CA PHE A 235 -2.91 -3.22 16.01
C PHE A 235 -3.78 -4.23 16.77
N GLU A 236 -3.42 -4.61 17.99
CA GLU A 236 -4.25 -5.46 18.85
C GLU A 236 -5.61 -4.81 19.13
N LYS A 237 -5.63 -3.50 19.43
CA LYS A 237 -6.88 -2.75 19.57
C LYS A 237 -7.69 -2.80 18.26
N ALA A 238 -7.07 -2.56 17.11
CA ALA A 238 -7.75 -2.59 15.82
C ALA A 238 -8.33 -3.99 15.49
N ILE A 239 -7.64 -5.06 15.86
CA ILE A 239 -8.14 -6.44 15.74
C ILE A 239 -9.38 -6.63 16.61
N GLY A 240 -9.33 -6.21 17.88
CA GLY A 240 -10.48 -6.26 18.78
C GLY A 240 -11.71 -5.55 18.21
N ASP A 241 -11.51 -4.35 17.64
CA ASP A 241 -12.57 -3.57 16.99
C ASP A 241 -13.15 -4.29 15.74
N VAL A 242 -12.30 -4.94 14.92
CA VAL A 242 -12.74 -5.70 13.75
C VAL A 242 -13.54 -6.93 14.15
N ILE A 243 -13.03 -7.70 15.12
CA ILE A 243 -13.72 -8.91 15.63
C ILE A 243 -15.09 -8.53 16.19
N ALA A 244 -15.17 -7.46 16.99
CA ALA A 244 -16.44 -6.99 17.54
C ALA A 244 -17.44 -6.55 16.46
N ALA A 245 -16.97 -5.98 15.35
CA ALA A 245 -17.82 -5.43 14.30
C ALA A 245 -18.23 -6.44 13.21
N LYS A 246 -17.36 -7.41 12.89
CA LYS A 246 -17.52 -8.28 11.72
C LYS A 246 -17.27 -9.77 11.99
N GLY A 247 -16.77 -10.13 13.17
CA GLY A 247 -16.37 -11.50 13.52
C GLY A 247 -14.89 -11.82 13.23
N ASP A 248 -14.50 -13.02 13.63
CA ASP A 248 -13.12 -13.54 13.65
C ASP A 248 -12.63 -14.12 12.30
N LYS A 249 -13.53 -14.32 11.33
CA LYS A 249 -13.24 -14.88 10.01
C LYS A 249 -13.38 -13.85 8.89
N THR A 250 -12.69 -12.73 9.02
CA THR A 250 -12.81 -11.60 8.07
C THR A 250 -11.48 -11.28 7.41
N LEU A 251 -11.53 -10.90 6.14
CA LEU A 251 -10.33 -10.57 5.37
C LEU A 251 -9.58 -9.35 5.94
N ASP A 252 -10.29 -8.42 6.59
CA ASP A 252 -9.71 -7.27 7.28
C ASP A 252 -8.63 -7.70 8.30
N LEU A 253 -8.81 -8.87 8.95
CA LEU A 253 -7.89 -9.37 9.98
C LEU A 253 -6.57 -9.90 9.41
N VAL A 254 -6.57 -10.43 8.18
CA VAL A 254 -5.36 -10.99 7.54
C VAL A 254 -4.26 -9.93 7.50
N SER A 255 -4.57 -8.75 6.96
CA SER A 255 -3.61 -7.64 6.89
C SER A 255 -3.13 -7.15 8.27
N LEU A 256 -3.96 -7.24 9.31
CA LEU A 256 -3.59 -6.82 10.66
C LEU A 256 -2.65 -7.83 11.33
N TYR A 257 -2.93 -9.13 11.16
CA TYR A 257 -2.07 -10.18 11.66
C TYR A 257 -0.70 -10.19 10.99
N GLU A 258 -0.63 -9.90 9.68
CA GLU A 258 0.64 -9.74 8.96
C GLU A 258 1.46 -8.56 9.50
N GLU A 259 0.83 -7.41 9.78
CA GLU A 259 1.52 -6.26 10.37
C GLU A 259 2.03 -6.54 11.80
N ILE A 260 1.25 -7.24 12.64
CA ILE A 260 1.72 -7.65 13.97
C ILE A 260 2.85 -8.67 13.86
N ALA A 261 2.76 -9.64 12.96
CA ALA A 261 3.82 -10.62 12.78
C ALA A 261 5.14 -9.95 12.39
N GLN A 262 5.11 -8.94 11.52
CA GLN A 262 6.30 -8.14 11.21
C GLN A 262 6.86 -7.45 12.45
N ILE A 263 6.01 -6.87 13.29
CA ILE A 263 6.43 -6.23 14.55
C ILE A 263 7.09 -7.25 15.48
N GLU A 264 6.48 -8.43 15.66
CA GLU A 264 7.01 -9.47 16.53
C GLU A 264 8.36 -10.01 16.03
N GLN A 265 8.54 -10.13 14.72
CA GLN A 265 9.86 -10.45 14.17
C GLN A 265 10.91 -9.38 14.45
N LEU A 266 10.55 -8.10 14.35
CA LEU A 266 11.44 -7.00 14.72
C LEU A 266 11.78 -7.01 16.23
N ARG A 267 10.87 -7.52 17.06
CA ARG A 267 11.07 -7.73 18.50
C ARG A 267 11.83 -9.01 18.84
N ARG A 268 12.20 -9.84 17.84
CA ARG A 268 12.80 -11.19 18.02
C ARG A 268 11.89 -12.21 18.71
N ASN A 269 10.58 -11.96 18.71
CA ASN A 269 9.57 -12.90 19.17
C ASN A 269 9.06 -13.72 17.98
N HIS A 270 9.84 -14.71 17.57
CA HIS A 270 9.53 -15.48 16.37
C HIS A 270 8.29 -16.37 16.54
N ASP A 271 8.07 -16.93 17.73
CA ASP A 271 6.88 -17.71 18.06
C ASP A 271 5.61 -16.89 17.92
N GLY A 272 5.59 -15.68 18.49
CA GLY A 272 4.45 -14.76 18.36
C GLY A 272 4.16 -14.43 16.90
N ALA A 273 5.19 -14.15 16.09
CA ALA A 273 5.02 -13.89 14.67
C ALA A 273 4.43 -15.08 13.91
N ILE A 274 4.90 -16.29 14.21
CA ILE A 274 4.38 -17.53 13.62
C ILE A 274 2.90 -17.72 14.00
N GLN A 275 2.52 -17.51 15.26
CA GLN A 275 1.14 -17.64 15.72
C GLN A 275 0.18 -16.71 14.98
N TYR A 276 0.53 -15.42 14.82
CA TYR A 276 -0.31 -14.49 14.07
C TYR A 276 -0.41 -14.84 12.59
N LEU A 277 0.68 -15.28 11.95
CA LEU A 277 0.66 -15.72 10.56
C LEU A 277 -0.13 -17.02 10.36
N GLN A 278 -0.14 -17.92 11.35
CA GLN A 278 -1.02 -19.08 11.34
C GLN A 278 -2.49 -18.68 11.37
N GLN A 279 -2.86 -17.65 12.15
CA GLN A 279 -4.22 -17.10 12.15
C GLN A 279 -4.56 -16.49 10.79
N ALA A 280 -3.68 -15.66 10.21
CA ALA A 280 -3.86 -15.10 8.87
C ALA A 280 -4.06 -16.20 7.80
N TYR A 281 -3.18 -17.21 7.79
CA TYR A 281 -3.26 -18.36 6.88
C TYR A 281 -4.57 -19.13 7.04
N SER A 282 -5.01 -19.38 8.28
CA SER A 282 -6.27 -20.08 8.56
C SER A 282 -7.49 -19.35 7.98
N ILE A 283 -7.50 -18.01 8.04
CA ILE A 283 -8.55 -17.19 7.44
C ILE A 283 -8.49 -17.31 5.92
N CYS A 284 -7.31 -17.16 5.30
CA CYS A 284 -7.16 -17.27 3.85
C CYS A 284 -7.63 -18.62 3.30
N VAL A 285 -7.22 -19.73 3.93
CA VAL A 285 -7.66 -21.08 3.57
C VAL A 285 -9.19 -21.20 3.67
N SER A 286 -9.79 -20.68 4.74
CA SER A 286 -11.23 -20.76 4.95
C SER A 286 -12.05 -19.96 3.93
N LEU A 287 -11.52 -18.83 3.44
CA LEU A 287 -12.25 -17.92 2.55
C LEU A 287 -12.01 -18.19 1.07
N PHE A 288 -10.81 -18.64 0.68
CA PHE A 288 -10.41 -18.73 -0.73
C PHE A 288 -9.97 -20.13 -1.19
N THR A 289 -10.00 -21.13 -0.31
CA THR A 289 -9.40 -22.48 -0.49
C THR A 289 -7.87 -22.47 -0.48
N GLU A 290 -7.24 -23.66 -0.51
CA GLU A 290 -5.78 -23.79 -0.47
C GLU A 290 -5.08 -23.24 -1.73
N VAL A 291 -5.78 -23.20 -2.86
CA VAL A 291 -5.23 -22.82 -4.17
C VAL A 291 -5.71 -21.42 -4.55
N SER A 292 -5.24 -20.40 -3.81
CA SER A 292 -5.52 -18.99 -4.10
C SER A 292 -4.26 -18.14 -3.95
N PRO A 293 -4.15 -16.98 -4.64
CA PRO A 293 -3.02 -16.07 -4.45
C PRO A 293 -2.89 -15.59 -3.00
N GLN A 294 -4.01 -15.32 -2.32
CA GLN A 294 -4.04 -14.86 -0.93
C GLN A 294 -3.54 -15.95 0.04
N THR A 295 -3.95 -17.20 -0.16
CA THR A 295 -3.46 -18.33 0.63
C THR A 295 -1.98 -18.59 0.34
N ALA A 296 -1.55 -18.44 -0.92
CA ALA A 296 -0.16 -18.58 -1.31
C ALA A 296 0.73 -17.52 -0.65
N GLU A 297 0.28 -16.26 -0.58
CA GLU A 297 0.98 -15.18 0.10
C GLU A 297 1.13 -15.45 1.60
N ALA A 298 0.02 -15.76 2.29
CA ALA A 298 0.04 -16.12 3.71
C ALA A 298 0.96 -17.32 3.99
N SER A 299 0.96 -18.33 3.10
CA SER A 299 1.87 -19.49 3.21
C SER A 299 3.34 -19.08 3.06
N ALA A 300 3.67 -18.20 2.10
CA ALA A 300 5.03 -17.70 1.94
C ALA A 300 5.51 -16.91 3.15
N LEU A 301 4.65 -16.05 3.72
CA LEU A 301 4.97 -15.29 4.94
C LEU A 301 5.21 -16.22 6.14
N LEU A 302 4.38 -17.25 6.30
CA LEU A 302 4.56 -18.24 7.35
C LEU A 302 5.86 -19.04 7.19
N ALA A 303 6.21 -19.43 5.95
CA ALA A 303 7.49 -20.06 5.65
C ALA A 303 8.68 -19.15 6.02
N LYS A 304 8.61 -17.86 5.67
CA LYS A 304 9.62 -16.87 6.05
C LYS A 304 9.72 -16.71 7.57
N ALA A 305 8.61 -16.77 8.28
CA ALA A 305 8.62 -16.66 9.73
C ALA A 305 9.29 -17.85 10.43
N HIS A 306 8.98 -19.07 9.98
CA HIS A 306 9.69 -20.27 10.40
C HIS A 306 11.19 -20.20 10.06
N ALA A 307 11.53 -19.68 8.88
CA ALA A 307 12.92 -19.53 8.46
C ALA A 307 13.69 -18.52 9.33
N MET A 308 13.03 -17.46 9.77
CA MET A 308 13.63 -16.40 10.59
C MET A 308 13.82 -16.78 12.07
N SER A 309 13.04 -17.74 12.59
CA SER A 309 13.30 -18.30 13.92
C SER A 309 14.69 -18.98 13.97
N GLY A 310 15.08 -19.66 12.89
CA GLY A 310 16.36 -20.37 12.81
C GLY A 310 16.42 -21.67 13.63
N GLU A 311 15.35 -22.03 14.32
CA GLU A 311 15.27 -23.25 15.11
C GLU A 311 15.15 -24.49 14.23
N ALA A 312 15.85 -25.57 14.61
CA ALA A 312 15.87 -26.82 13.86
C ALA A 312 14.47 -27.44 13.69
N GLN A 313 13.61 -27.29 14.71
CA GLN A 313 12.23 -27.80 14.70
C GLN A 313 11.34 -27.17 13.62
N HIS A 314 11.71 -26.01 13.09
CA HIS A 314 10.95 -25.31 12.06
C HIS A 314 11.42 -25.60 10.63
N ARG A 315 12.52 -26.33 10.44
CA ARG A 315 13.07 -26.60 9.09
C ARG A 315 12.05 -27.28 8.16
N ASP A 316 11.36 -28.30 8.65
CA ASP A 316 10.36 -29.00 7.85
C ASP A 316 9.15 -28.09 7.54
N ALA A 317 8.75 -27.24 8.49
CA ALA A 317 7.67 -26.28 8.28
C ALA A 317 8.02 -25.25 7.18
N VAL A 318 9.26 -24.76 7.14
CA VAL A 318 9.72 -23.86 6.07
C VAL A 318 9.53 -24.50 4.69
N GLU A 319 9.99 -25.74 4.53
CA GLU A 319 9.85 -26.50 3.29
C GLU A 319 8.39 -26.69 2.90
N ILE A 320 7.56 -27.16 3.83
CA ILE A 320 6.13 -27.41 3.59
C ILE A 320 5.42 -26.14 3.12
N TYR A 321 5.60 -25.02 3.82
CA TYR A 321 4.89 -23.78 3.52
C TYR A 321 5.40 -23.07 2.26
N PHE A 322 6.69 -23.17 1.94
CA PHE A 322 7.19 -22.69 0.64
C PHE A 322 6.63 -23.51 -0.51
N ILE A 323 6.61 -24.85 -0.39
CA ILE A 323 6.06 -25.71 -1.45
C ILE A 323 4.56 -25.44 -1.63
N LYS A 324 3.78 -25.32 -0.55
CA LYS A 324 2.36 -24.95 -0.62
C LYS A 324 2.15 -23.63 -1.35
N SER A 325 2.93 -22.60 -1.01
CA SER A 325 2.88 -21.29 -1.65
C SER A 325 3.20 -21.37 -3.14
N ILE A 326 4.30 -22.05 -3.51
CA ILE A 326 4.73 -22.18 -4.90
C ILE A 326 3.68 -22.93 -5.72
N ASN A 327 3.15 -24.04 -5.21
CA ASN A 327 2.11 -24.81 -5.91
C ASN A 327 0.84 -23.98 -6.12
N ALA A 328 0.41 -23.23 -5.10
CA ALA A 328 -0.76 -22.36 -5.21
C ALA A 328 -0.55 -21.22 -6.21
N TYR A 329 0.62 -20.56 -6.21
CA TYR A 329 0.95 -19.55 -7.22
C TYR A 329 1.10 -20.14 -8.63
N GLN A 330 1.72 -21.32 -8.77
CA GLN A 330 1.81 -22.01 -10.06
C GLN A 330 0.44 -22.35 -10.64
N ALA A 331 -0.48 -22.82 -9.80
CA ALA A 331 -1.83 -23.16 -10.23
C ALA A 331 -2.67 -21.93 -10.62
N THR A 332 -2.44 -20.77 -9.97
CA THR A 332 -3.26 -19.56 -10.15
C THR A 332 -2.68 -18.57 -11.15
N LEU A 333 -1.36 -18.39 -11.15
CA LEU A 333 -0.63 -17.39 -11.95
C LEU A 333 0.30 -18.04 -12.99
N GLY A 334 0.46 -19.36 -12.95
CA GLY A 334 1.35 -20.11 -13.82
C GLY A 334 2.81 -20.16 -13.30
N PRO A 335 3.65 -21.02 -13.92
CA PRO A 335 5.04 -21.23 -13.52
C PRO A 335 5.94 -20.01 -13.75
N THR A 336 5.53 -19.09 -14.63
CA THR A 336 6.28 -17.87 -14.97
C THR A 336 5.70 -16.61 -14.31
N GLY A 337 4.71 -16.74 -13.43
CA GLY A 337 4.16 -15.62 -12.67
C GLY A 337 5.24 -14.96 -11.80
N TYR A 338 5.15 -13.64 -11.62
CA TYR A 338 6.15 -12.89 -10.86
C TYR A 338 6.26 -13.41 -9.41
N GLU A 339 5.12 -13.58 -8.75
CA GLU A 339 5.00 -14.07 -7.37
C GLU A 339 5.50 -15.51 -7.24
N THR A 340 5.22 -16.36 -8.23
CA THR A 340 5.76 -17.73 -8.31
C THR A 340 7.29 -17.70 -8.31
N LEU A 341 7.87 -16.90 -9.21
CA LEU A 341 9.32 -16.83 -9.39
C LEU A 341 10.02 -16.23 -8.16
N THR A 342 9.46 -15.17 -7.57
CA THR A 342 10.03 -14.55 -6.36
C THR A 342 10.00 -15.52 -5.18
N THR A 343 8.91 -16.29 -5.02
CA THR A 343 8.79 -17.27 -3.94
C THR A 343 9.78 -18.42 -4.12
N ILE A 344 9.97 -18.90 -5.36
CA ILE A 344 11.00 -19.89 -5.68
C ILE A 344 12.40 -19.34 -5.35
N GLU A 345 12.70 -18.10 -5.74
CA GLU A 345 13.99 -17.48 -5.46
C GLU A 345 14.28 -17.39 -3.95
N GLU A 346 13.29 -16.95 -3.16
CA GLU A 346 13.39 -16.87 -1.71
C GLU A 346 13.59 -18.25 -1.08
N PHE A 347 12.86 -19.26 -1.54
CA PHE A 347 13.04 -20.63 -1.06
C PHE A 347 14.42 -21.18 -1.40
N CYS A 348 14.90 -20.97 -2.62
CA CYS A 348 16.25 -21.37 -3.03
C CYS A 348 17.33 -20.68 -2.19
N LYS A 349 17.18 -19.38 -1.88
CA LYS A 349 18.11 -18.66 -0.99
C LYS A 349 18.17 -19.31 0.39
N TRP A 350 17.02 -19.67 0.96
CA TRP A 350 16.96 -20.35 2.24
C TRP A 350 17.62 -21.74 2.20
N LEU A 351 17.38 -22.53 1.14
CA LEU A 351 18.00 -23.85 0.97
C LEU A 351 19.52 -23.78 0.85
N VAL A 352 20.04 -22.76 0.15
CA VAL A 352 21.50 -22.52 0.03
C VAL A 352 22.12 -22.26 1.40
N GLN A 353 21.42 -21.50 2.26
CA GLN A 353 21.89 -21.18 3.60
C GLN A 353 21.84 -22.37 4.57
N ASN A 354 20.92 -23.33 4.38
CA ASN A 354 20.65 -24.42 5.33
C ASN A 354 21.14 -25.82 4.87
N GLY A 355 21.83 -25.91 3.73
CA GLY A 355 22.88 -26.90 3.48
C GLY A 355 22.55 -28.35 3.10
N GLU A 356 21.35 -28.90 3.37
CA GLU A 356 21.23 -30.38 3.44
C GLU A 356 20.42 -31.08 2.32
N LYS A 357 19.51 -30.40 1.60
CA LYS A 357 18.61 -31.05 0.59
C LYS A 357 18.56 -30.37 -0.79
N GLN A 358 19.60 -29.60 -1.11
CA GLN A 358 19.59 -28.58 -2.17
C GLN A 358 19.32 -29.09 -3.59
N CYS A 359 19.79 -30.28 -3.97
CA CYS A 359 19.74 -30.71 -5.37
C CYS A 359 18.37 -31.26 -5.77
N LEU A 360 17.80 -32.13 -4.93
CA LEU A 360 16.56 -32.83 -5.23
C LEU A 360 15.35 -31.90 -5.27
N MET A 361 15.23 -31.01 -4.27
CA MET A 361 14.08 -30.09 -4.22
C MET A 361 14.08 -29.08 -5.35
N ILE A 362 15.26 -28.55 -5.72
CA ILE A 362 15.37 -27.65 -6.87
C ILE A 362 14.98 -28.39 -8.16
N GLN A 363 15.35 -29.65 -8.32
CA GLN A 363 14.97 -30.44 -9.49
C GLN A 363 13.48 -30.79 -9.52
N ILE A 364 12.89 -31.15 -8.38
CA ILE A 364 11.44 -31.39 -8.27
C ILE A 364 10.66 -30.12 -8.60
N LEU A 365 11.12 -28.95 -8.12
CA LEU A 365 10.49 -27.65 -8.40
C LEU A 365 10.59 -27.23 -9.87
N LEU A 366 11.73 -27.49 -10.52
CA LEU A 366 11.98 -27.07 -11.90
C LEU A 366 11.39 -28.02 -12.94
N TYR A 367 11.44 -29.32 -12.67
CA TYR A 367 11.13 -30.36 -13.66
C TYR A 367 9.92 -31.22 -13.29
N GLY A 368 9.45 -31.15 -12.05
CA GLY A 368 8.41 -32.02 -11.51
C GLY A 368 8.98 -33.22 -10.76
N SER A 369 8.16 -33.79 -9.87
CA SER A 369 8.53 -34.94 -9.04
C SER A 369 8.77 -36.21 -9.84
N GLU A 370 8.08 -36.37 -10.96
CA GLU A 370 8.15 -37.55 -11.83
C GLU A 370 9.18 -37.44 -12.95
N HIS A 371 9.85 -36.30 -13.06
CA HIS A 371 10.90 -36.12 -14.04
C HIS A 371 12.11 -36.98 -13.69
N SER A 372 12.70 -37.63 -14.70
CA SER A 372 13.81 -38.58 -14.55
C SER A 372 14.92 -38.05 -13.64
N LYS A 373 15.42 -36.83 -13.89
CA LYS A 373 16.46 -36.19 -13.07
C LYS A 373 16.10 -36.04 -11.59
N SER A 374 14.83 -35.73 -11.29
CA SER A 374 14.32 -35.59 -9.93
C SER A 374 14.18 -36.97 -9.27
N ARG A 375 13.72 -37.98 -10.02
CA ARG A 375 13.60 -39.36 -9.55
C ARG A 375 14.96 -39.97 -9.24
N ASP A 376 15.92 -39.83 -10.15
CA ASP A 376 17.27 -40.37 -10.00
C ASP A 376 17.98 -39.78 -8.77
N THR A 377 17.82 -38.48 -8.55
CA THR A 377 18.40 -37.79 -7.39
C THR A 377 17.70 -38.19 -6.08
N ARG A 378 16.39 -38.50 -6.13
CA ARG A 378 15.60 -39.01 -4.98
C ARG A 378 16.07 -40.39 -4.59
N ASP A 379 16.22 -41.28 -5.57
CA ASP A 379 16.64 -42.65 -5.36
C ASP A 379 18.06 -42.70 -4.81
N LEU A 380 18.96 -41.83 -5.31
CA LEU A 380 20.30 -41.69 -4.79
C LEU A 380 20.33 -41.18 -3.34
N LEU A 381 19.50 -40.18 -2.99
CA LEU A 381 19.39 -39.67 -1.62
C LEU A 381 18.84 -40.73 -0.65
N ASN A 382 17.80 -41.45 -1.06
CA ASN A 382 17.24 -42.56 -0.27
C ASN A 382 18.26 -43.68 -0.06
N LEU A 383 19.08 -43.97 -1.07
CA LEU A 383 20.18 -44.92 -0.95
C LEU A 383 21.22 -44.43 0.07
N LEU A 384 21.65 -43.17 -0.04
CA LEU A 384 22.62 -42.55 0.86
C LEU A 384 22.14 -42.49 2.31
N GLN A 385 20.85 -42.21 2.54
CA GLN A 385 20.25 -42.17 3.87
C GLN A 385 20.18 -43.57 4.51
N ARG A 386 20.09 -44.63 3.69
CA ARG A 386 20.23 -46.03 4.16
C ARG A 386 21.68 -46.39 4.47
N PHE A 387 22.65 -45.80 3.77
CA PHE A 387 24.09 -46.04 3.99
C PHE A 387 24.73 -45.15 5.08
N GLU A 388 24.06 -44.10 5.54
CA GLU A 388 24.52 -43.26 6.68
C GLU A 388 24.60 -44.04 8.00
N ILE A 389 24.02 -45.24 8.08
CA ILE A 389 24.23 -46.16 9.21
C ILE A 389 25.66 -46.74 9.20
N THR A 390 26.48 -46.58 8.15
CA THR A 390 27.67 -47.44 7.98
C THR A 390 29.00 -46.89 7.47
N LEU A 391 29.29 -45.58 7.33
CA LEU A 391 30.66 -45.01 7.55
C LEU A 391 30.81 -43.52 7.14
N SER A 392 31.91 -42.95 7.64
CA SER A 392 32.33 -41.54 7.73
C SER A 392 32.54 -40.76 6.41
N LEU A 393 32.11 -39.49 6.49
CA LEU A 393 32.10 -38.46 5.46
C LEU A 393 33.49 -37.92 5.07
N GLY A 394 33.86 -38.02 3.79
CA GLY A 394 35.00 -37.29 3.22
C GLY A 394 34.87 -36.99 1.72
N LEU A 395 34.66 -38.02 0.91
CA LEU A 395 34.53 -37.87 -0.55
C LEU A 395 33.18 -37.30 -1.00
N LEU A 396 32.10 -37.54 -0.25
CA LEU A 396 30.74 -37.16 -0.63
C LEU A 396 30.51 -35.64 -0.66
N ARG A 397 31.14 -34.91 0.28
CA ARG A 397 31.07 -33.44 0.34
C ARG A 397 31.62 -32.76 -0.92
N ARG A 398 32.58 -33.36 -1.61
CA ARG A 398 33.15 -32.81 -2.87
C ARG A 398 32.22 -33.03 -4.06
N LYS A 399 31.57 -34.20 -4.16
CA LYS A 399 30.59 -34.51 -5.22
C LYS A 399 29.34 -33.63 -5.12
N LEU A 400 28.81 -33.45 -3.91
CA LEU A 400 27.63 -32.60 -3.69
C LEU A 400 27.92 -31.13 -4.00
N LYS A 401 29.10 -30.61 -3.60
CA LYS A 401 29.54 -29.24 -3.97
C LYS A 401 29.64 -29.02 -5.48
N CYS A 402 30.07 -30.03 -6.26
CA CYS A 402 30.15 -29.92 -7.72
C CYS A 402 28.77 -29.89 -8.39
N GLN A 403 27.80 -30.66 -7.88
CA GLN A 403 26.40 -30.62 -8.37
C GLN A 403 25.68 -29.33 -8.00
N ILE A 404 25.91 -28.80 -6.79
CA ILE A 404 25.40 -27.50 -6.36
C ILE A 404 25.98 -26.39 -7.23
N ALA A 405 27.29 -26.44 -7.53
CA ALA A 405 27.93 -25.50 -8.45
C ALA A 405 27.31 -25.57 -9.86
N PHE A 406 27.02 -26.76 -10.39
CA PHE A 406 26.38 -26.95 -11.70
C PHE A 406 24.95 -26.41 -11.75
N CYS A 407 24.13 -26.64 -10.71
CA CYS A 407 22.77 -26.10 -10.63
C CYS A 407 22.76 -24.57 -10.49
N VAL A 408 23.67 -24.02 -9.68
CA VAL A 408 23.86 -22.56 -9.55
C VAL A 408 24.36 -21.96 -10.86
N LEU A 409 25.24 -22.64 -11.59
CA LEU A 409 25.73 -22.23 -12.91
C LEU A 409 24.59 -22.21 -13.94
N CYS A 410 23.70 -23.21 -13.93
CA CYS A 410 22.52 -23.25 -14.80
C CYS A 410 21.52 -22.12 -14.49
N SER A 411 21.26 -21.83 -13.21
CA SER A 411 20.40 -20.71 -12.80
C SER A 411 21.00 -19.35 -13.17
N LEU A 412 22.32 -19.18 -13.00
CA LEU A 412 23.05 -17.98 -13.43
C LEU A 412 23.12 -17.85 -14.96
N LEU A 413 23.31 -18.94 -15.69
CA LEU A 413 23.32 -18.96 -17.17
C LEU A 413 21.94 -18.63 -17.75
N LEU A 414 20.85 -19.05 -17.10
CA LEU A 414 19.49 -18.67 -17.47
C LEU A 414 19.20 -17.19 -17.17
N LEU A 415 19.79 -16.62 -16.12
CA LEU A 415 19.74 -15.19 -15.80
C LEU A 415 20.57 -14.33 -16.78
N VAL A 416 21.77 -14.79 -17.18
CA VAL A 416 22.65 -14.08 -18.12
C VAL A 416 22.08 -14.08 -19.53
N LYS A 417 21.38 -15.14 -19.95
CA LYS A 417 20.69 -15.21 -21.26
C LYS A 417 19.48 -14.27 -21.40
N ARG A 418 19.07 -13.56 -20.34
CA ARG A 418 17.88 -12.68 -20.32
C ARG A 418 18.17 -11.17 -20.31
N LYS A 419 19.37 -10.70 -20.68
CA LYS A 419 19.57 -9.29 -21.07
C LYS A 419 19.59 -9.14 -22.60
N PRO A 420 18.76 -8.28 -23.22
CA PRO A 420 18.93 -7.92 -24.62
C PRO A 420 20.24 -7.12 -24.80
N PRO A 421 20.81 -7.04 -26.01
CA PRO A 421 22.15 -6.51 -26.24
C PRO A 421 22.11 -4.98 -26.22
N TYR A 422 22.22 -4.37 -25.04
CA TYR A 422 22.65 -2.99 -24.95
C TYR A 422 24.06 -2.93 -24.39
N LYS A 423 24.96 -2.36 -25.21
CA LYS A 423 26.35 -2.03 -24.90
C LYS A 423 26.45 -1.40 -23.51
N ILE A 424 26.90 -2.16 -22.52
CA ILE A 424 27.42 -1.60 -21.28
C ILE A 424 28.84 -2.14 -21.15
N ALA A 425 29.79 -1.32 -21.57
CA ALA A 425 31.18 -1.43 -21.18
C ALA A 425 31.24 -1.31 -19.65
N ASN A 426 31.41 -2.42 -18.95
CA ASN A 426 31.74 -2.39 -17.53
C ASN A 426 32.80 -3.46 -17.25
N ASN A 427 34.05 -3.01 -17.20
CA ASN A 427 35.26 -3.82 -17.13
C ASN A 427 35.32 -4.76 -15.91
N LYS A 428 34.45 -4.61 -14.90
CA LYS A 428 34.40 -5.52 -13.73
C LYS A 428 33.72 -6.87 -14.00
N ALA A 429 32.73 -6.94 -14.89
CA ALA A 429 32.06 -8.21 -15.20
C ALA A 429 32.95 -9.09 -16.09
N ASN A 430 33.63 -8.49 -17.07
CA ASN A 430 34.63 -9.18 -17.88
C ASN A 430 35.82 -9.63 -17.06
N LEU A 431 36.29 -8.85 -16.07
CA LEU A 431 37.37 -9.24 -15.18
C LEU A 431 37.04 -10.43 -14.27
N LEU A 432 35.75 -10.61 -13.91
CA LEU A 432 35.31 -11.77 -13.13
C LEU A 432 35.22 -13.03 -14.01
N ILE A 433 34.75 -12.87 -15.25
CA ILE A 433 34.65 -13.95 -16.24
C ILE A 433 36.05 -14.39 -16.71
N THR A 434 36.99 -13.47 -16.95
CA THR A 434 38.38 -13.83 -17.27
C THR A 434 39.10 -14.46 -16.09
N LYS A 435 38.89 -14.00 -14.84
CA LYS A 435 39.46 -14.66 -13.65
C LYS A 435 38.93 -16.08 -13.42
N ILE A 436 37.71 -16.38 -13.86
CA ILE A 436 37.13 -17.73 -13.80
C ILE A 436 37.69 -18.62 -14.93
N LEU A 437 37.99 -18.04 -16.10
CA LEU A 437 38.62 -18.75 -17.23
C LEU A 437 40.14 -18.94 -17.04
N ASP A 438 40.83 -18.03 -16.34
CA ASP A 438 42.28 -18.10 -16.08
C ASP A 438 42.66 -19.14 -15.03
N HIS A 439 41.74 -19.54 -14.14
CA HIS A 439 41.91 -20.73 -13.32
C HIS A 439 41.57 -21.97 -14.14
N LYS A 440 42.52 -22.39 -14.99
CA LYS A 440 42.55 -23.63 -15.80
C LYS A 440 41.78 -24.79 -15.16
N ILE A 441 40.47 -24.87 -15.38
CA ILE A 441 39.75 -26.13 -15.42
C ILE A 441 39.82 -26.53 -16.88
N ASP A 442 40.79 -27.36 -17.19
CA ASP A 442 41.06 -27.81 -18.55
C ASP A 442 39.82 -28.59 -19.03
N LEU A 443 39.08 -27.96 -19.95
CA LEU A 443 37.83 -28.47 -20.49
C LEU A 443 38.05 -29.81 -21.22
N SER A 444 39.29 -30.07 -21.64
CA SER A 444 39.73 -31.32 -22.27
C SER A 444 39.65 -32.52 -21.32
N THR A 445 39.97 -32.36 -20.04
CA THR A 445 39.90 -33.42 -19.01
C THR A 445 38.45 -33.79 -18.68
N LEU A 446 37.53 -32.82 -18.79
CA LEU A 446 36.11 -32.99 -18.51
C LEU A 446 35.36 -33.70 -19.67
N ILE A 447 35.82 -33.51 -20.90
CA ILE A 447 35.33 -34.23 -22.09
C ILE A 447 35.86 -35.68 -22.08
N ALA A 448 37.13 -35.90 -21.71
CA ALA A 448 37.70 -37.25 -21.61
C ALA A 448 37.02 -38.13 -20.53
N MET A 449 36.45 -37.52 -19.48
CA MET A 449 35.66 -38.23 -18.47
C MET A 449 34.22 -38.55 -18.89
N ALA A 450 33.70 -37.87 -19.92
CA ALA A 450 32.36 -38.11 -20.46
C ALA A 450 32.33 -39.28 -21.46
N ASP A 451 33.41 -39.51 -22.21
CA ASP A 451 33.49 -40.57 -23.23
C ASP A 451 33.80 -41.97 -22.66
N GLN A 452 34.23 -42.11 -21.40
CA GLN A 452 34.46 -43.42 -20.76
C GLN A 452 33.21 -44.08 -20.14
N ARG A 453 31.99 -43.65 -20.50
CA ARG A 453 30.74 -44.26 -20.00
C ARG A 453 29.82 -44.78 -21.11
N GLN A 454 30.39 -45.25 -22.21
CA GLN A 454 29.61 -45.88 -23.28
C GLN A 454 30.19 -47.17 -23.85
N ASN A 455 30.94 -47.95 -23.05
CA ASN A 455 31.11 -49.39 -23.26
C ASN A 455 31.16 -50.12 -21.92
#